data_AF-A0A7K3HJP2-F1
#
_entry.id   AF-A0A7K3HJP2-F1
#
_cell.length_a   1.000
_cell.length_b   1.000
_cell.length_c   1.000
_cell.angle_alpha   90.00
_cell.angle_beta   90.00
_cell.angle_gamma   90.00
#
_symmetry.space_group_name_H-M   'P 1'
#
loop_
_entity.id
_entity.type
_entity.pdbx_description
1 polymer ?
#
loop_
_entity_poly.entity_id
_entity_poly.type
_entity_poly.pdbx_seq_one_letter_code
_entity_poly.pdbx_strand_id
1 'polypeptide(L)'
;MSGEVLFAAGYVLVLLAVAAGLEVYGRQTTSAWASRVFAGYRRAVPEAPEPAAQDDWPHSEVGRFHRVVTLFISVVAVVLAAAELVRHHRPSEAALLAAVSLPHVLLAVSLARKLRRAPFSPPE
;
A
#
# COMPACT_ATOMS: atom_id res chain seq x y z
N MET A 1 -31.24 2.35 1.93
CA MET A 1 -29.90 2.17 2.50
C MET A 1 -29.69 3.22 3.57
N SER A 2 -29.15 2.84 4.73
CA SER A 2 -28.76 3.81 5.78
C SER A 2 -27.65 4.75 5.27
N GLY A 3 -27.66 6.01 5.73
CA GLY A 3 -26.59 6.96 5.46
C GLY A 3 -25.25 6.52 6.06
N GLU A 4 -25.28 5.83 7.21
CA GLU A 4 -24.10 5.27 7.88
C GLU A 4 -23.40 4.22 7.01
N VAL A 5 -24.18 3.28 6.45
CA VAL A 5 -23.67 2.24 5.53
C VAL A 5 -23.08 2.87 4.27
N LEU A 6 -23.73 3.89 3.71
CA LEU A 6 -23.21 4.60 2.53
C LEU A 6 -21.90 5.33 2.84
N PHE A 7 -21.81 5.98 4.01
CA PHE A 7 -20.60 6.63 4.48
C PHE A 7 -19.48 5.62 4.70
N ALA A 8 -19.76 4.51 5.38
CA ALA A 8 -18.79 3.44 5.62
C ALA A 8 -18.29 2.83 4.30
N ALA A 9 -19.19 2.51 3.37
CA ALA A 9 -18.84 1.99 2.05
C ALA A 9 -17.96 2.99 1.26
N GLY A 10 -18.33 4.28 1.27
CA GLY A 10 -17.53 5.34 0.65
C GLY A 10 -16.13 5.45 1.28
N TYR A 11 -16.04 5.38 2.60
CA TYR A 11 -14.76 5.43 3.31
C TYR A 11 -13.87 4.22 3.00
N VAL A 12 -14.44 3.01 2.92
CA VAL A 12 -13.73 1.79 2.51
C VAL A 12 -13.17 1.94 1.10
N LEU A 13 -13.91 2.55 0.16
CA LEU A 13 -13.42 2.83 -1.19
C LEU A 13 -12.28 3.86 -1.20
N VAL A 14 -12.35 4.90 -0.37
CA VAL A 14 -11.24 5.85 -0.20
C VAL A 14 -10.00 5.14 0.32
N LEU A 15 -10.14 4.26 1.33
CA LEU A 15 -9.03 3.45 1.84
C LEU A 15 -8.45 2.52 0.76
N LEU A 16 -9.28 1.99 -0.14
CA LEU A 16 -8.80 1.21 -1.29
C LEU A 16 -7.95 2.05 -2.24
N ALA A 17 -8.40 3.28 -2.54
CA ALA A 17 -7.64 4.21 -3.37
C ALA A 17 -6.28 4.56 -2.74
N VAL A 18 -6.26 4.80 -1.42
CA VAL A 18 -5.01 5.03 -0.67
C VAL A 18 -4.10 3.80 -0.73
N ALA A 19 -4.64 2.60 -0.52
CA ALA A 19 -3.90 1.34 -0.60
C ALA A 19 -3.26 1.14 -2.00
N ALA A 20 -4.03 1.41 -3.06
CA ALA A 20 -3.53 1.35 -4.43
C ALA A 20 -2.44 2.42 -4.68
N GLY A 21 -2.63 3.64 -4.18
CA GLY A 21 -1.64 4.71 -4.27
C GLY A 21 -0.31 4.35 -3.60
N LEU A 22 -0.36 3.75 -2.41
CA LEU A 22 0.83 3.27 -1.71
C LEU A 22 1.54 2.15 -2.46
N GLU A 23 0.81 1.25 -3.12
CA GLU A 23 1.41 0.19 -3.91
C GLU A 23 2.08 0.71 -5.20
N VAL A 24 1.56 1.80 -5.78
CA VAL A 24 2.21 2.53 -6.87
C VAL A 24 3.45 3.27 -6.35
N TYR A 25 3.34 3.98 -5.23
CA TYR A 25 4.43 4.76 -4.66
C TYR A 25 5.60 3.88 -4.19
N GLY A 26 5.30 2.70 -3.63
CA GLY A 26 6.31 1.73 -3.21
C GLY A 26 7.13 1.10 -4.33
N ARG A 27 6.81 1.38 -5.61
CA ARG A 27 7.60 0.95 -6.78
C ARG A 27 8.57 2.04 -7.27
N GLN A 28 8.58 3.22 -6.66
CA GLN A 28 9.43 4.33 -7.07
C GLN A 28 10.85 4.19 -6.51
N THR A 29 11.84 4.66 -7.28
CA THR A 29 13.23 4.72 -6.85
C THR A 29 13.39 5.78 -5.77
N THR A 30 13.93 5.40 -4.62
CA THR A 30 14.14 6.34 -3.49
C THR A 30 15.54 6.94 -3.44
N SER A 31 16.41 6.60 -4.40
CA SER A 31 17.72 7.20 -4.55
C SER A 31 17.59 8.68 -4.96
N ALA A 32 18.08 9.59 -4.11
CA ALA A 32 18.07 11.04 -4.39
C ALA A 32 18.84 11.37 -5.68
N TRP A 33 19.93 10.63 -5.92
CA TRP A 33 20.77 10.73 -7.10
C TRP A 33 20.09 10.16 -8.36
N ALA A 34 19.08 9.31 -8.26
CA ALA A 34 18.32 8.87 -9.44
C ALA A 34 17.42 9.98 -10.04
N SER A 35 17.23 11.11 -9.34
CA SER A 35 16.37 12.18 -9.81
C SER A 35 16.90 12.85 -11.09
N ARG A 36 15.97 13.27 -11.97
CA ARG A 36 16.30 14.01 -13.20
C ARG A 36 16.94 15.38 -12.93
N VAL A 37 16.73 15.93 -11.73
CA VAL A 37 17.27 17.23 -11.30
C VAL A 37 18.80 17.20 -11.30
N PHE A 38 19.41 16.11 -10.83
CA PHE A 38 20.87 15.98 -10.76
C PHE A 38 21.51 15.46 -12.06
N ALA A 39 20.73 15.23 -13.12
CA ALA A 39 21.26 14.72 -14.38
C ALA A 39 22.23 15.72 -15.05
N GLY A 40 22.03 17.03 -14.86
CA GLY A 40 22.97 18.06 -15.32
C GLY A 40 24.26 18.03 -14.51
N TYR A 41 24.16 17.99 -13.18
CA TYR A 41 25.29 17.90 -12.26
C TYR A 41 26.20 16.70 -12.56
N ARG A 42 25.62 15.50 -12.75
CA ARG A 42 26.40 14.29 -13.11
C ARG A 42 27.19 14.41 -14.40
N ARG A 43 26.68 15.14 -15.40
CA ARG A 43 27.41 15.35 -16.66
C ARG A 43 28.57 16.33 -16.51
N ALA A 44 28.44 17.27 -15.58
CA ALA A 44 29.42 18.33 -15.37
C ALA A 44 30.55 17.92 -14.42
N VAL A 45 30.31 16.95 -13.52
CA VAL A 45 31.27 16.53 -12.49
C VAL A 45 31.74 15.09 -12.77
N PRO A 46 33.02 14.88 -13.15
CA PRO A 46 33.56 13.56 -13.47
C PRO A 46 33.50 12.53 -12.33
N GLU A 47 33.52 12.98 -11.07
CA GLU A 47 33.46 12.13 -9.87
C GLU A 47 32.10 12.19 -9.15
N ALA A 48 31.01 12.47 -9.88
CA ALA A 48 29.69 12.51 -9.25
C ALA A 48 29.32 11.13 -8.66
N PRO A 49 28.73 11.07 -7.44
CA PRO A 49 28.29 9.81 -6.85
C PRO A 49 27.29 9.07 -7.73
N GLU A 50 27.51 7.78 -7.92
CA GLU A 50 26.56 6.91 -8.62
C GLU A 50 25.27 6.76 -7.77
N PRO A 51 24.08 6.69 -8.40
CA PRO A 51 22.86 6.40 -7.66
C PRO A 51 22.95 5.05 -6.96
N ALA A 52 22.67 5.04 -5.66
CA ALA A 52 22.51 3.79 -4.90
C ALA A 52 21.53 2.86 -5.62
N ALA A 53 21.87 1.58 -5.68
CA ALA A 53 21.04 0.59 -6.35
C ALA A 53 19.74 0.39 -5.57
N GLN A 54 18.68 -0.04 -6.27
CA GLN A 54 17.40 -0.34 -5.64
C GLN A 54 17.51 -1.51 -4.64
N ASP A 55 18.48 -2.40 -4.84
CA ASP A 55 18.72 -3.57 -3.99
C ASP A 55 19.59 -3.24 -2.77
N ASP A 56 20.20 -2.05 -2.72
CA ASP A 56 21.00 -1.61 -1.58
C ASP A 56 20.09 -1.22 -0.41
N TRP A 57 20.50 -1.54 0.81
CA TRP A 57 19.82 -1.03 2.01
C TRP A 57 20.04 0.50 2.12
N PRO A 58 19.02 1.32 2.47
CA PRO A 58 17.65 0.97 2.85
C PRO A 58 16.65 0.93 1.68
N HIS A 59 17.09 1.18 0.44
CA HIS A 59 16.23 1.27 -0.74
C HIS A 59 15.49 -0.04 -1.06
N SER A 60 16.14 -1.18 -0.82
CA SER A 60 15.54 -2.51 -0.95
C SER A 60 14.37 -2.75 0.00
N GLU A 61 14.38 -2.07 1.15
CA GLU A 61 13.39 -2.24 2.21
C GLU A 61 12.15 -1.36 2.03
N VAL A 62 12.22 -0.32 1.21
CA VAL A 62 11.12 0.62 0.96
C VAL A 62 9.88 -0.09 0.42
N GLY A 63 10.06 -1.00 -0.54
CA GLY A 63 8.95 -1.76 -1.11
C GLY A 63 8.26 -2.65 -0.07
N ARG A 64 9.04 -3.21 0.87
CA ARG A 64 8.51 -4.02 1.98
C ARG A 64 7.74 -3.15 2.98
N PHE A 65 8.26 -1.97 3.32
CA PHE A 65 7.57 -1.01 4.19
C PHE A 65 6.20 -0.62 3.64
N HIS A 66 6.12 -0.21 2.37
CA HIS A 66 4.84 0.15 1.73
C HIS A 66 3.85 -1.01 1.74
N ARG A 67 4.29 -2.24 1.46
CA ARG A 67 3.42 -3.44 1.52
C ARG A 67 2.85 -3.67 2.92
N VAL A 68 3.63 -3.42 3.98
CA VAL A 68 3.15 -3.52 5.37
C VAL A 68 2.12 -2.44 5.68
N VAL A 69 2.35 -1.20 5.28
CA VAL A 69 1.38 -0.10 5.46
C VAL A 69 0.08 -0.37 4.68
N THR A 70 0.19 -0.82 3.42
CA THR A 70 -0.97 -1.22 2.60
C THR A 70 -1.75 -2.37 3.24
N LEU A 71 -1.05 -3.37 3.80
CA LEU A 71 -1.68 -4.47 4.54
C LEU A 71 -2.44 -3.94 5.77
N PHE A 72 -1.82 -3.07 6.57
CA PHE A 72 -2.46 -2.48 7.75
C PHE A 72 -3.74 -1.73 7.40
N ILE A 73 -3.69 -0.85 6.38
CA ILE A 73 -4.87 -0.11 5.90
C ILE A 73 -5.97 -1.06 5.42
N SER A 74 -5.59 -2.13 4.72
CA SER A 74 -6.54 -3.12 4.23
C SER A 74 -7.22 -3.87 5.38
N VAL A 75 -6.49 -4.23 6.43
CA VAL A 75 -7.06 -4.85 7.63
C VAL A 75 -8.04 -3.89 8.33
N VAL A 76 -7.68 -2.61 8.49
CA VAL A 76 -8.57 -1.61 9.09
C VAL A 76 -9.87 -1.47 8.28
N ALA A 77 -9.79 -1.40 6.96
CA ALA A 77 -10.96 -1.33 6.09
C ALA A 77 -11.90 -2.55 6.27
N VAL A 78 -11.32 -3.76 6.35
CA VAL A 78 -12.09 -4.99 6.60
C VAL A 78 -12.74 -4.99 7.97
N VAL A 79 -12.03 -4.53 9.01
CA VAL A 79 -12.59 -4.44 10.38
C VAL A 79 -13.77 -3.45 10.43
N LEU A 80 -13.64 -2.28 9.80
CA LEU A 80 -14.72 -1.30 9.72
C LEU A 80 -15.94 -1.87 8.98
N ALA A 81 -15.72 -2.50 7.83
CA ALA A 81 -16.80 -3.13 7.06
C ALA A 81 -17.48 -4.27 7.83
N ALA A 82 -16.72 -5.09 8.56
CA ALA A 82 -17.24 -6.17 9.37
C ALA A 82 -18.07 -5.65 10.55
N ALA A 83 -17.63 -4.59 11.22
CA ALA A 83 -18.39 -3.95 12.30
C ALA A 83 -19.75 -3.44 11.79
N GLU A 84 -19.78 -2.84 10.60
CA GLU A 84 -21.02 -2.37 9.97
C GLU A 84 -21.92 -3.54 9.53
N LEU A 85 -21.33 -4.63 9.02
CA LEU A 85 -22.06 -5.84 8.65
C LEU A 85 -22.77 -6.49 9.85
N VAL A 86 -22.14 -6.44 11.04
CA VAL A 86 -22.74 -6.94 12.29
C VAL A 86 -23.89 -6.05 12.77
N ARG A 87 -23.82 -4.75 12.52
CA ARG A 87 -24.87 -3.79 12.90
C ARG A 87 -26.09 -3.86 11.98
N HIS A 88 -25.89 -4.10 10.68
CA HIS A 88 -26.93 -4.01 9.66
C HIS A 88 -27.26 -5.36 9.03
N HIS A 89 -28.51 -5.80 9.20
CA HIS A 89 -28.98 -7.11 8.76
C HIS A 89 -29.77 -7.07 7.42
N ARG A 90 -29.82 -5.91 6.75
CA ARG A 90 -30.47 -5.81 5.45
C ARG A 90 -29.59 -6.44 4.37
N PRO A 91 -30.11 -7.37 3.55
CA PRO A 91 -29.29 -8.14 2.61
C PRO A 91 -28.62 -7.26 1.54
N SER A 92 -29.26 -6.16 1.11
CA SER A 92 -28.67 -5.22 0.15
C SER A 92 -27.53 -4.40 0.74
N GLU A 93 -27.63 -4.01 2.01
CA GLU A 93 -26.57 -3.29 2.73
C GLU A 93 -25.38 -4.22 2.99
N ALA A 94 -25.65 -5.46 3.40
CA ALA A 94 -24.64 -6.49 3.56
C ALA A 94 -23.93 -6.81 2.24
N ALA A 95 -24.67 -6.93 1.13
CA ALA A 95 -24.10 -7.18 -0.20
C ALA A 95 -23.16 -6.05 -0.65
N LEU A 96 -23.53 -4.78 -0.42
CA LEU A 96 -22.66 -3.64 -0.73
C LEU A 96 -21.37 -3.70 0.09
N LEU A 97 -21.48 -3.84 1.41
CA LEU A 97 -20.32 -3.87 2.32
C LEU A 97 -19.38 -5.04 2.01
N ALA A 98 -19.94 -6.21 1.70
CA ALA A 98 -19.17 -7.36 1.23
C ALA A 98 -18.47 -7.07 -0.10
N ALA A 99 -19.16 -6.46 -1.06
CA ALA A 99 -18.59 -6.13 -2.37
C ALA A 99 -17.42 -5.13 -2.26
N VAL A 100 -17.55 -4.07 -1.46
CA VAL A 100 -16.50 -3.04 -1.33
C VAL A 100 -15.31 -3.49 -0.46
N SER A 101 -15.51 -4.45 0.45
CA SER A 101 -14.44 -4.99 1.31
C SER A 101 -13.68 -6.16 0.69
N LEU A 102 -14.27 -6.87 -0.29
CA LEU A 102 -13.65 -8.01 -0.95
C LEU A 102 -12.24 -7.71 -1.51
N PRO A 103 -11.99 -6.57 -2.20
CA PRO A 103 -10.66 -6.22 -2.68
C PRO A 103 -9.64 -6.11 -1.54
N HIS A 104 -10.00 -5.51 -0.40
CA HIS A 104 -9.10 -5.42 0.77
C HIS A 104 -8.80 -6.78 1.37
N VAL A 105 -9.78 -7.70 1.43
CA VAL A 105 -9.54 -9.08 1.89
C VAL A 105 -8.53 -9.78 0.98
N LEU A 106 -8.72 -9.70 -0.34
CA LEU A 106 -7.83 -10.30 -1.32
C LEU A 106 -6.42 -9.71 -1.24
N LEU A 107 -6.30 -8.38 -1.14
CA LEU A 107 -5.04 -7.68 -0.96
C LEU A 107 -4.35 -8.09 0.34
N ALA A 108 -5.07 -8.07 1.47
CA ALA A 108 -4.52 -8.42 2.77
C ALA A 108 -3.97 -9.85 2.78
N VAL A 109 -4.73 -10.80 2.24
CA VAL A 109 -4.31 -12.20 2.13
C VAL A 109 -3.09 -12.35 1.23
N SER A 110 -3.08 -11.69 0.06
CA SER A 110 -1.96 -11.72 -0.88
C SER A 110 -0.70 -11.13 -0.27
N LEU A 111 -0.79 -9.94 0.33
CA LEU A 111 0.33 -9.23 0.97
C LEU A 111 0.86 -10.00 2.16
N ALA A 112 0.00 -10.52 3.03
CA ALA A 112 0.43 -11.33 4.17
C ALA A 112 1.17 -12.61 3.72
N ARG A 113 0.72 -13.27 2.64
CA ARG A 113 1.47 -14.40 2.06
C ARG A 113 2.83 -13.97 1.50
N LYS A 114 2.89 -12.86 0.75
CA LYS A 114 4.14 -12.34 0.17
C LYS A 114 5.13 -11.96 1.26
N LEU A 115 4.71 -11.22 2.28
CA LEU A 115 5.56 -10.77 3.38
C LEU A 115 6.11 -11.94 4.20
N ARG A 116 5.30 -12.97 4.47
CA ARG A 116 5.77 -14.18 5.17
C ARG A 116 6.83 -14.98 4.40
N ARG A 117 6.93 -14.80 3.07
CA ARG A 117 7.90 -15.50 2.22
C ARG A 117 9.10 -14.64 1.84
N ALA A 118 9.06 -13.33 2.14
CA ALA A 118 10.11 -12.41 1.71
C ALA A 118 11.32 -12.52 2.65
N PRO A 119 12.54 -12.72 2.14
CA PRO A 119 13.75 -12.66 2.95
C PRO A 119 13.97 -11.22 3.46
N PHE A 120 14.63 -11.09 4.61
CA PHE A 120 15.12 -9.81 5.14
C PHE A 120 16.63 -9.74 4.92
N SER A 121 17.10 -8.65 4.33
CA SER A 121 18.52 -8.39 4.16
C SER A 121 18.90 -7.16 4.99
N PRO A 122 19.33 -7.34 6.26
CA PRO A 122 19.88 -6.24 7.04
C PRO A 122 21.21 -5.75 6.44
N PRO A 123 21.63 -4.51 6.73
CA PRO A 123 22.96 -4.03 6.35
C PRO A 123 24.04 -4.91 7.00
N GLU A 124 25.14 -5.12 6.27
CA GLU A 124 26.38 -5.75 6.75
C GLU A 124 27.24 -4.80 7.60
#